data_AF-A0A925VN64-F1
#
_entry.id   AF-A0A925VN64-F1
#
_cell.length_a   1.000
_cell.length_b   1.000
_cell.length_c   1.000
_cell.angle_alpha   90.00
_cell.angle_beta   90.00
_cell.angle_gamma   90.00
#
_symmetry.space_group_name_H-M   'P 1'
#
loop_
_entity.id
_entity.type
_entity.pdbx_description
1 polymer ?
#
loop_
_entity_poly.entity_id
_entity_poly.type
_entity_poly.pdbx_seq_one_letter_code
_entity_poly.pdbx_strand_id
1 'polypeptide(L)'
;MTSRRNFLASAALLSAGVLVSPALLAHNRRYIGLQLYTVRDAMAKDPAGTLAQLAKIGYNSVEGATYTGTQKFYGMAPRVFADLLKQHGLIMPSSHYRLGEEL
;
A
#
# COMPACT_ATOMS: atom_id res chain seq x y z
N MET A 1 5.28 35.73 25.77
CA MET A 1 3.94 36.26 25.41
C MET A 1 3.87 36.41 23.91
N THR A 2 2.88 35.79 23.27
CA THR A 2 2.62 35.96 21.83
C THR A 2 1.92 37.31 21.58
N SER A 3 2.40 38.09 20.62
CA SER A 3 1.78 39.35 20.19
C SER A 3 1.24 39.21 18.76
N ARG A 4 0.27 40.05 18.36
CA ARG A 4 -0.26 40.05 16.98
C ARG A 4 0.85 40.21 15.94
N ARG A 5 1.83 41.08 16.21
CA ARG A 5 3.00 41.31 15.34
C ARG A 5 3.89 40.07 15.24
N ASN A 6 4.20 39.43 16.37
CA ASN A 6 5.03 38.23 16.39
C ASN A 6 4.32 37.05 15.70
N PHE A 7 3.00 36.96 15.85
CA PHE A 7 2.17 35.98 15.15
C PHE A 7 2.21 36.18 13.63
N LEU A 8 1.96 37.41 13.14
CA LEU A 8 1.98 37.71 11.71
C LEU A 8 3.38 37.48 11.10
N ALA A 9 4.44 37.89 11.80
CA ALA A 9 5.81 37.66 11.35
C ALA A 9 6.14 36.15 11.26
N SER A 10 5.73 35.37 12.27
CA SER A 10 5.95 33.92 12.27
C SER A 10 5.15 33.22 11.18
N ALA A 11 3.88 33.61 10.96
CA ALA A 11 3.03 33.06 9.90
C ALA A 11 3.56 33.39 8.49
N ALA A 12 4.09 34.61 8.30
CA ALA A 12 4.72 35.02 7.04
C ALA A 12 6.00 34.24 6.77
N LEU A 13 6.88 34.07 7.77
CA LEU A 13 8.09 33.25 7.63
C LEU A 13 7.76 31.79 7.33
N LEU A 14 6.78 31.21 8.03
CA LEU A 14 6.37 29.82 7.80
C LEU A 14 5.84 29.62 6.38
N SER A 15 4.97 30.54 5.92
CA SER A 15 4.40 30.54 4.57
C SER A 15 5.49 30.69 3.50
N ALA A 16 6.45 31.60 3.70
CA ALA A 16 7.58 31.76 2.80
C ALA A 16 8.46 30.49 2.77
N GLY A 17 8.69 29.84 3.90
CA GLY A 17 9.43 28.58 4.00
C GLY A 17 8.77 27.45 3.21
N VAL A 18 7.44 27.35 3.24
CA VAL A 18 6.68 26.36 2.45
C VAL A 18 6.85 26.58 0.94
N LEU A 19 6.86 27.84 0.49
CA LEU A 19 7.01 28.18 -0.94
C LEU A 19 8.43 27.90 -1.46
N VAL A 20 9.46 28.01 -0.62
CA VAL A 20 10.86 27.75 -1.00
C VAL A 20 11.12 26.25 -1.20
N SER A 21 10.44 25.38 -0.46
CA SER A 21 10.59 23.93 -0.63
C SER A 21 9.25 23.19 -0.56
N PRO A 22 8.44 23.25 -1.63
CA PRO A 22 7.18 22.51 -1.70
C PRO A 22 7.38 21.00 -1.54
N ALA A 23 8.57 20.50 -1.88
CA ALA A 23 8.97 19.11 -1.74
C ALA A 23 8.94 18.62 -0.28
N LEU A 24 9.14 19.49 0.72
CA LEU A 24 9.02 19.12 2.14
C LEU A 24 7.59 18.72 2.52
N LEU A 25 6.60 19.16 1.76
CA LEU A 25 5.19 18.80 1.94
C LEU A 25 4.69 17.81 0.88
N ALA A 26 5.55 17.40 -0.07
CA ALA A 26 5.15 16.48 -1.12
C ALA A 26 4.99 15.07 -0.56
N HIS A 27 3.78 14.51 -0.69
CA HIS A 27 3.52 13.11 -0.33
C HIS A 27 4.11 12.17 -1.39
N ASN A 28 5.37 11.76 -1.22
CA ASN A 28 6.08 10.93 -2.20
C ASN A 28 5.95 9.42 -1.93
N ARG A 29 4.74 8.93 -1.60
CA ARG A 29 4.46 7.49 -1.55
C ARG A 29 4.05 7.02 -2.94
N ARG A 30 5.04 6.67 -3.78
CA ARG A 30 4.77 6.13 -5.11
C ARG A 30 4.55 4.62 -5.01
N TYR A 31 3.34 4.18 -5.31
CA TYR A 31 3.04 2.75 -5.39
C TYR A 31 3.52 2.18 -6.72
N ILE A 32 4.27 1.09 -6.63
CA ILE A 32 4.62 0.21 -7.74
C ILE A 32 3.84 -1.06 -7.47
N GLY A 33 2.65 -1.14 -8.09
CA GLY A 33 1.65 -2.15 -7.81
C GLY A 33 1.65 -3.30 -8.82
N LEU A 34 1.29 -4.50 -8.36
CA LEU A 34 1.00 -5.64 -9.23
C LEU A 34 -0.34 -6.29 -8.85
N GLN A 35 -1.21 -6.49 -9.84
CA GLN A 35 -2.38 -7.35 -9.68
C GLN A 35 -1.94 -8.81 -9.67
N LEU A 36 -2.16 -9.51 -8.56
CA LEU A 36 -1.70 -10.87 -8.29
C LEU A 36 -2.24 -11.90 -9.31
N TYR A 37 -3.31 -11.62 -10.03
CA TYR A 37 -3.77 -12.48 -11.13
C TYR A 37 -2.73 -12.63 -12.26
N THR A 38 -1.86 -11.63 -12.47
CA THR A 38 -0.76 -11.66 -13.43
C THR A 38 0.24 -12.79 -13.12
N VAL A 39 0.38 -13.16 -11.84
CA VAL A 39 1.28 -14.22 -11.36
C VAL A 39 0.51 -15.37 -10.69
N ARG A 40 -0.75 -15.61 -11.12
CA ARG A 40 -1.68 -16.57 -10.50
C ARG A 40 -1.11 -17.98 -10.33
N ASP A 41 -0.33 -18.47 -11.29
CA ASP A 41 0.22 -19.84 -11.23
C ASP A 41 1.30 -19.95 -10.14
N ALA A 42 2.14 -18.91 -10.00
CA ALA A 42 3.12 -18.83 -8.92
C ALA A 42 2.44 -18.66 -7.56
N MET A 43 1.42 -17.80 -7.49
CA MET A 43 0.59 -17.63 -6.29
C MET A 43 -0.16 -18.91 -5.89
N ALA A 44 -0.61 -19.73 -6.85
CA ALA A 44 -1.26 -21.00 -6.56
C ALA A 44 -0.28 -22.04 -6.00
N LYS A 45 0.99 -21.99 -6.42
CA LYS A 45 2.04 -22.92 -6.00
C LYS A 45 2.69 -22.55 -4.67
N ASP A 46 3.08 -21.29 -4.52
CA ASP A 46 3.78 -20.77 -3.33
C ASP A 46 3.44 -19.27 -3.14
N PRO A 47 2.32 -18.95 -2.46
CA PRO A 47 1.93 -17.57 -2.21
C PRO A 47 2.99 -16.76 -1.44
N ALA A 48 3.61 -17.38 -0.43
CA ALA A 48 4.57 -16.69 0.44
C ALA A 48 5.88 -16.39 -0.28
N GLY A 49 6.44 -17.37 -0.97
CA GLY A 49 7.64 -17.17 -1.79
C GLY A 49 7.41 -16.20 -2.94
N THR A 50 6.22 -16.25 -3.58
CA THR A 50 5.86 -15.32 -4.65
C THR A 50 5.82 -13.87 -4.15
N LEU A 51 5.11 -13.59 -3.04
CA LEU A 51 5.05 -12.25 -2.45
C LEU A 51 6.44 -11.75 -2.02
N ALA A 52 7.26 -12.62 -1.43
CA ALA A 52 8.63 -12.29 -1.07
C ALA A 52 9.46 -11.89 -2.32
N GLN A 53 9.28 -12.60 -3.43
CA GLN A 53 9.98 -12.31 -4.68
C GLN A 53 9.50 -11.02 -5.33
N LEU A 54 8.19 -10.74 -5.32
CA LEU A 54 7.65 -9.47 -5.82
C LEU A 54 8.22 -8.27 -5.08
N ALA A 55 8.32 -8.36 -3.75
CA ALA A 55 8.95 -7.32 -2.94
C ALA A 55 10.43 -7.13 -3.31
N LYS A 56 11.18 -8.23 -3.51
CA LYS A 56 12.59 -8.18 -3.94
C LYS A 56 12.76 -7.55 -5.33
N ILE A 57 11.80 -7.73 -6.24
CA ILE A 57 11.81 -7.12 -7.57
C ILE A 57 11.57 -5.60 -7.49
N GLY A 58 10.91 -5.11 -6.44
CA GLY A 58 10.67 -3.68 -6.20
C GLY A 58 9.19 -3.27 -6.22
N TYR A 59 8.26 -4.23 -6.31
CA TYR A 59 6.85 -3.96 -6.04
C TYR A 59 6.66 -3.64 -4.56
N ASN A 60 5.86 -2.62 -4.26
CA ASN A 60 5.57 -2.19 -2.88
C ASN A 60 4.07 -2.22 -2.54
N SER A 61 3.23 -2.51 -3.55
CA SER A 61 1.82 -2.80 -3.36
C SER A 61 1.39 -3.97 -4.25
N VAL A 62 0.33 -4.64 -3.83
CA VAL A 62 -0.31 -5.69 -4.61
C VAL A 62 -1.81 -5.45 -4.65
N GLU A 63 -2.46 -5.87 -5.73
CA GLU A 63 -3.91 -5.92 -5.80
C GLU A 63 -4.35 -7.38 -5.68
N GLY A 64 -5.30 -7.65 -4.80
CA GLY A 64 -5.83 -9.01 -4.60
C GLY A 64 -6.60 -9.52 -5.82
N ALA A 65 -6.61 -10.84 -5.99
CA ALA A 65 -7.41 -11.53 -7.00
C ALA A 65 -8.21 -12.68 -6.39
N THR A 66 -9.35 -12.97 -7.00
CA THR A 66 -10.06 -14.26 -6.86
C THR A 66 -10.33 -14.66 -5.40
N TYR A 67 -10.94 -13.76 -4.64
CA TYR A 67 -11.52 -14.15 -3.37
C TYR A 67 -12.79 -14.97 -3.61
N THR A 68 -12.72 -16.26 -3.31
CA THR A 68 -13.71 -17.29 -3.68
C THR A 68 -14.79 -17.52 -2.63
N GLY A 69 -15.06 -16.57 -1.74
CA GLY A 69 -16.06 -16.75 -0.67
C GLY A 69 -15.61 -17.63 0.51
N THR A 70 -14.46 -18.31 0.41
CA THR A 70 -13.86 -19.11 1.50
C THR A 70 -13.44 -18.31 2.74
N GLN A 71 -13.55 -16.98 2.69
CA GLN A 71 -13.04 -16.05 3.70
C GLN A 71 -11.52 -16.11 3.93
N LYS A 72 -10.79 -16.71 2.98
CA LYS A 72 -9.34 -16.86 3.02
C LYS A 72 -8.71 -16.18 1.81
N PHE A 73 -7.48 -15.70 2.00
CA PHE A 73 -6.63 -15.11 0.97
C PHE A 73 -5.55 -16.13 0.61
N TYR A 74 -5.61 -16.72 -0.57
CA TYR A 74 -4.65 -17.76 -1.02
C TYR A 74 -4.47 -18.88 0.03
N GLY A 75 -5.58 -19.34 0.62
CA GLY A 75 -5.59 -20.35 1.68
C GLY A 75 -5.27 -19.86 3.10
N MET A 76 -4.89 -18.58 3.27
CA MET A 76 -4.54 -18.00 4.56
C MET A 76 -5.71 -17.24 5.20
N ALA A 77 -5.78 -17.25 6.53
CA ALA A 77 -6.68 -16.37 7.25
C ALA A 77 -6.30 -14.89 7.00
N PRO A 78 -7.25 -13.95 7.00
CA PRO A 78 -6.99 -12.54 6.67
C PRO A 78 -5.84 -11.92 7.48
N ARG A 79 -5.77 -12.22 8.78
CA ARG A 79 -4.70 -11.73 9.66
C ARG A 79 -3.32 -12.23 9.22
N VAL A 80 -3.22 -13.53 8.93
CA VAL A 80 -1.98 -14.18 8.51
C VAL A 80 -1.49 -13.60 7.18
N PHE A 81 -2.40 -13.41 6.23
CA PHE A 81 -2.07 -12.80 4.94
C PHE A 81 -1.60 -11.34 5.09
N ALA A 82 -2.29 -10.56 5.92
CA ALA A 82 -1.90 -9.17 6.19
C ALA A 82 -0.51 -9.08 6.86
N ASP A 83 -0.20 -9.98 7.80
CA ASP A 83 1.10 -10.01 8.46
C ASP A 83 2.22 -10.47 7.50
N LEU A 84 1.95 -11.40 6.59
CA LEU A 84 2.86 -11.80 5.51
C LEU A 84 3.19 -10.63 4.56
N LEU A 85 2.19 -9.85 4.14
CA LEU A 85 2.43 -8.66 3.32
C LEU A 85 3.32 -7.66 4.06
N LYS A 86 3.03 -7.39 5.34
CA LYS A 86 3.83 -6.47 6.18
C LYS A 86 5.26 -6.94 6.35
N GLN A 87 5.49 -8.24 6.53
CA GLN A 87 6.83 -8.82 6.64
C GLN A 87 7.70 -8.48 5.42
N HIS A 88 7.11 -8.36 4.25
CA HIS A 88 7.80 -8.02 3.00
C HIS A 88 7.69 -6.55 2.60
N GLY A 89 7.14 -5.68 3.47
CA GLY A 89 6.95 -4.26 3.17
C GLY A 89 5.91 -3.99 2.08
N LEU A 90 5.05 -4.97 1.79
CA LEU A 90 3.95 -4.86 0.83
C LEU A 90 2.68 -4.34 1.52
N ILE A 91 1.87 -3.61 0.76
CA ILE A 91 0.49 -3.29 1.13
C ILE A 91 -0.49 -3.81 0.07
N MET A 92 -1.76 -3.99 0.42
CA MET A 92 -2.82 -4.37 -0.52
C MET A 92 -3.95 -3.32 -0.51
N PRO A 93 -3.83 -2.22 -1.29
CA PRO A 93 -4.81 -1.14 -1.27
C PRO A 93 -6.08 -1.42 -2.08
N SER A 94 -6.05 -2.42 -2.96
CA SER A 94 -7.17 -2.80 -3.84
C SER A 94 -7.27 -4.32 -3.95
N SER A 95 -8.42 -4.81 -4.42
CA SER A 95 -8.61 -6.22 -4.77
C SER A 95 -9.83 -6.41 -5.66
N HIS A 96 -9.76 -7.38 -6.55
CA HIS A 96 -10.89 -7.83 -7.36
C HIS A 96 -11.63 -8.97 -6.65
N TYR A 97 -12.90 -8.70 -6.35
CA TYR A 97 -13.83 -9.64 -5.75
C TYR A 97 -14.93 -9.96 -6.76
N ARG A 98 -15.27 -11.24 -6.91
CA ARG A 98 -16.52 -11.64 -7.54
C ARG A 98 -17.55 -11.83 -6.44
N LEU A 99 -18.72 -11.22 -6.59
CA LEU A 99 -19.82 -11.37 -5.65
C LEU A 99 -20.66 -12.57 -6.09
N GLY A 100 -20.84 -13.55 -5.20
CA GLY A 100 -21.61 -14.78 -5.46
C GLY A 100 -20.75 -16.03 -5.69
N GLU A 101 -21.36 -17.20 -5.51
CA GLU A 101 -20.81 -18.48 -5.97
C GLU A 101 -21.19 -18.64 -7.45
N GLU A 102 -20.22 -18.82 -8.34
CA GLU A 102 -20.55 -19.36 -9.67
C GLU A 102 -20.86 -20.84 -9.49
N LEU A 103 -22.09 -21.22 -9.84
CA LEU A 103 -22.56 -22.60 -9.96
C LEU A 103 -21.70 -23.39 -10.96
#